data_AF-A0A6A6KIB7-F1
#
_entry.id   AF-A0A6A6KIB7-F1
#
_cell.length_a   1.000
_cell.length_b   1.000
_cell.length_c   1.000
_cell.angle_alpha   90.00
_cell.angle_beta   90.00
_cell.angle_gamma   90.00
#
_symmetry.space_group_name_H-M   'P 1'
#
loop_
_entity.id
_entity.type
_entity.pdbx_description
1 polymer ?
#
loop_
_entity_poly.entity_id
_entity_poly.type
_entity_poly.pdbx_seq_one_letter_code
_entity_poly.pdbx_strand_id
1 'polypeptide(L)'
;MKIVRESPTSAIVSFKAGSVEPAHHHTFGHDLVVMKGSKRVWNLGKKTKYDLGVGDYLFTPAGDVHRVKYFEDTEFFIKWEGQWDIFFDEDLEVAKSAIEKEAEDGFEWIKVKYIEDMEL
;
A
#
# COMPACT_ATOMS: atom_id res chain seq x y z
N MET A 1 -12.85 2.58 2.03
CA MET A 1 -12.02 2.45 3.24
C MET A 1 -12.91 2.43 4.47
N LYS A 2 -12.64 1.55 5.45
CA LYS A 2 -13.24 1.59 6.80
C LYS A 2 -12.14 1.47 7.85
N ILE A 3 -12.06 2.44 8.75
CA ILE A 3 -11.22 2.39 9.96
C ILE A 3 -11.98 1.59 11.03
N VAL A 4 -11.37 0.51 11.53
CA VAL A 4 -12.00 -0.43 12.48
C VAL A 4 -11.70 -0.04 13.94
N ARG A 5 -10.53 0.55 14.20
CA ARG A 5 -10.11 1.09 15.51
C ARG A 5 -9.06 2.17 15.25
N GLU A 6 -9.05 3.21 16.08
CA GLU A 6 -8.01 4.24 16.09
C GLU A 6 -7.45 4.39 17.51
N SER A 7 -6.14 4.25 17.64
CA SER A 7 -5.31 4.72 18.76
C SER A 7 -4.44 5.83 18.17
N PRO A 8 -3.88 6.82 18.90
CA PRO A 8 -3.48 8.12 18.32
C PRO A 8 -2.54 8.08 17.11
N THR A 9 -1.90 6.94 16.83
CA THR A 9 -1.03 6.70 15.68
C THR A 9 -1.20 5.33 15.00
N SER A 10 -2.33 4.64 15.16
CA SER A 10 -2.53 3.33 14.53
C SER A 10 -3.99 2.96 14.31
N ALA A 11 -4.25 2.16 13.27
CA ALA A 11 -5.55 1.61 12.98
C ALA A 11 -5.49 0.20 12.37
N ILE A 12 -6.62 -0.52 12.44
CA ILE A 12 -6.91 -1.63 11.53
C ILE A 12 -7.82 -1.09 10.45
N VAL A 13 -7.43 -1.27 9.18
CA VAL A 13 -8.18 -0.77 8.03
C VAL A 13 -8.59 -1.92 7.13
N SER A 14 -9.82 -1.89 6.64
CA SER A 14 -10.37 -2.91 5.74
C SER A 14 -10.76 -2.31 4.38
N PHE A 15 -10.41 -3.03 3.31
CA PHE A 15 -10.81 -2.75 1.93
C PHE A 15 -11.46 -3.97 1.29
N LYS A 16 -12.41 -3.72 0.38
CA LYS A 16 -13.03 -4.77 -0.42
C LYS A 16 -12.17 -5.14 -1.62
N ALA A 17 -12.23 -6.39 -2.06
CA ALA A 17 -11.60 -6.83 -3.30
C ALA A 17 -11.97 -5.90 -4.46
N GLY A 18 -10.99 -5.54 -5.29
CA GLY A 18 -11.13 -4.61 -6.40
C GLY A 18 -11.07 -3.12 -5.99
N SER A 19 -10.95 -2.79 -4.71
CA SER A 19 -10.74 -1.39 -4.29
C SER A 19 -9.41 -0.87 -4.85
N VAL A 20 -9.38 0.44 -5.11
CA VAL A 20 -8.20 1.19 -5.54
C VAL A 20 -8.05 2.42 -4.66
N GLU A 21 -6.84 2.67 -4.20
CA GLU A 21 -6.44 3.96 -3.68
C GLU A 21 -5.64 4.67 -4.79
N PRO A 22 -6.09 5.85 -5.26
CA PRO A 22 -5.35 6.66 -6.22
C PRO A 22 -3.97 7.02 -5.69
N ALA A 23 -3.08 7.50 -6.57
CA ALA A 23 -1.80 8.04 -6.09
C ALA A 23 -2.02 9.10 -5.01
N HIS A 24 -1.37 8.93 -3.87
CA HIS A 24 -1.46 9.84 -2.73
C HIS A 24 -0.18 9.82 -1.90
N HIS A 25 -0.04 10.80 -1.03
CA HIS A 25 1.01 10.85 -0.02
C HIS A 25 0.47 11.30 1.34
N HIS A 26 1.34 11.14 2.34
CA HIS A 26 1.13 11.55 3.73
C HIS A 26 2.27 12.47 4.17
N THR A 27 1.99 13.42 5.06
CA THR A 27 3.03 14.28 5.66
C THR A 27 3.98 13.46 6.52
N PHE A 28 3.46 12.42 7.19
CA PHE A 28 4.25 11.53 8.03
C PHE A 28 4.29 10.12 7.44
N GLY A 29 5.40 9.43 7.66
CA GLY A 29 5.55 8.05 7.21
C GLY A 29 4.60 7.10 7.95
N HIS A 30 4.32 5.97 7.33
CA HIS A 30 3.53 4.93 7.92
C HIS A 30 4.10 3.55 7.61
N ASP A 31 3.85 2.62 8.52
CA ASP A 31 4.16 1.22 8.39
C ASP A 31 2.89 0.39 8.48
N LEU A 32 2.85 -0.72 7.75
CA LEU A 32 1.72 -1.63 7.81
C LEU A 32 2.18 -3.08 7.78
N VAL A 33 1.34 -3.94 8.34
CA VAL A 33 1.41 -5.40 8.17
C VAL A 33 0.06 -5.92 7.67
N VAL A 34 0.08 -6.72 6.62
CA VAL A 34 -1.14 -7.33 6.07
C VAL A 34 -1.59 -8.47 6.99
N MET A 35 -2.82 -8.39 7.47
CA MET A 35 -3.43 -9.38 8.36
C MET A 35 -4.33 -10.37 7.60
N LYS A 36 -4.89 -9.94 6.47
CA LYS A 36 -5.78 -10.73 5.60
C LYS A 36 -5.69 -10.23 4.17
N GLY A 37 -5.81 -11.14 3.20
CA GLY A 37 -5.92 -10.82 1.78
C GLY A 37 -4.60 -10.42 1.13
N SER A 38 -4.68 -9.71 0.02
CA SER A 38 -3.53 -9.32 -0.78
C SER A 38 -3.74 -7.97 -1.48
N LYS A 39 -2.66 -7.19 -1.56
CA LYS A 39 -2.62 -5.88 -2.22
C LYS A 39 -1.32 -5.69 -2.99
N ARG A 40 -1.36 -4.86 -4.03
CA ARG A 40 -0.17 -4.31 -4.68
C ARG A 40 -0.03 -2.84 -4.37
N VAL A 41 1.18 -2.43 -4.03
CA VAL A 41 1.55 -1.04 -3.82
C VAL A 41 2.54 -0.64 -4.90
N TRP A 42 2.25 0.43 -5.64
CA TRP A 42 3.19 1.10 -6.53
C TRP A 42 3.74 2.32 -5.82
N ASN A 43 5.05 2.41 -5.63
CA ASN A 43 5.72 3.63 -5.22
C ASN A 43 6.14 4.39 -6.47
N LEU A 44 5.43 5.46 -6.79
CA LEU A 44 5.59 6.19 -8.06
C LEU A 44 6.90 6.96 -8.10
N GLY A 45 7.35 7.52 -6.97
CA GLY A 45 8.62 8.24 -6.88
C GLY A 45 9.83 7.33 -7.13
N LYS A 46 9.78 6.10 -6.61
CA LYS A 46 10.85 5.11 -6.74
C LYS A 46 10.73 4.22 -7.98
N LYS A 47 9.60 4.27 -8.69
CA LYS A 47 9.26 3.34 -9.78
C LYS A 47 9.41 1.87 -9.38
N THR A 48 8.98 1.54 -8.17
CA THR A 48 8.99 0.18 -7.62
C THR A 48 7.60 -0.26 -7.24
N LYS A 49 7.34 -1.56 -7.31
CA LYS A 49 6.07 -2.14 -6.86
C LYS A 49 6.27 -3.40 -6.05
N TYR A 50 5.34 -3.59 -5.12
CA TYR A 50 5.37 -4.61 -4.08
C TYR A 50 4.04 -5.36 -4.09
N ASP A 51 4.10 -6.68 -4.19
CA ASP A 51 2.98 -7.53 -3.82
C ASP A 51 3.10 -7.87 -2.34
N LEU A 52 2.04 -7.58 -1.61
CA LEU A 52 1.94 -7.83 -0.18
C LEU A 52 0.80 -8.82 0.07
N GLY A 53 1.14 -9.95 0.65
CA GLY A 53 0.23 -10.94 1.22
C GLY A 53 0.29 -10.94 2.75
N VAL A 54 -0.44 -11.88 3.38
CA VAL A 54 -0.51 -11.99 4.84
C VAL A 54 0.89 -12.14 5.46
N GLY A 55 1.18 -11.31 6.47
CA GLY A 55 2.46 -11.27 7.17
C GLY A 55 3.47 -10.30 6.57
N ASP A 56 3.28 -9.85 5.33
CA ASP A 56 4.19 -8.90 4.70
C ASP A 56 4.06 -7.51 5.36
N TYR A 57 5.23 -6.90 5.57
CA TYR A 57 5.39 -5.57 6.14
C TYR A 57 5.86 -4.59 5.07
N LEU A 58 5.28 -3.40 5.04
CA LEU A 58 5.77 -2.30 4.21
C LEU A 58 5.86 -1.02 5.03
N PHE A 59 7.03 -0.38 4.98
CA PHE A 59 7.22 0.99 5.44
C PHE A 59 7.20 1.94 4.23
N THR A 60 6.34 2.94 4.30
CA THR A 60 6.24 4.05 3.36
C THR A 60 6.76 5.33 4.03
N PRO A 61 7.91 5.86 3.60
CA PRO A 61 8.43 7.14 4.09
C PRO A 61 7.46 8.31 3.87
N ALA A 62 7.60 9.35 4.70
CA ALA A 62 6.88 10.61 4.53
C ALA A 62 7.08 11.19 3.12
N GLY A 63 5.99 11.67 2.51
CA GLY A 63 6.01 12.27 1.17
C GLY A 63 6.15 11.29 -0.01
N ASP A 64 6.32 9.98 0.22
CA ASP A 64 6.35 9.01 -0.87
C ASP A 64 4.95 8.88 -1.50
N VAL A 65 4.85 9.26 -2.78
CA VAL A 65 3.62 9.10 -3.57
C VAL A 65 3.44 7.64 -3.95
N HIS A 66 2.30 7.07 -3.54
CA HIS A 66 2.01 5.66 -3.80
C HIS A 66 0.55 5.41 -4.19
N ARG A 67 0.34 4.37 -5.00
CA ARG A 67 -0.96 3.90 -5.47
C ARG A 67 -1.18 2.47 -5.01
N VAL A 68 -2.42 2.07 -4.74
CA VAL A 68 -2.73 0.73 -4.22
C VAL A 68 -3.89 0.09 -4.97
N LYS A 69 -3.78 -1.22 -5.24
CA LYS A 69 -4.89 -2.07 -5.65
C LYS A 69 -5.03 -3.25 -4.70
N TYR A 70 -6.27 -3.55 -4.33
CA TYR A 70 -6.63 -4.67 -3.47
C TYR A 70 -7.18 -5.80 -4.33
N PHE A 71 -6.54 -6.97 -4.35
CA PHE A 71 -6.99 -8.10 -5.17
C PHE A 71 -8.02 -8.97 -4.44
N GLU A 72 -7.98 -8.96 -3.11
CA GLU A 72 -8.89 -9.67 -2.23
C GLU A 72 -9.47 -8.73 -1.17
N ASP A 73 -10.48 -9.19 -0.42
CA ASP A 73 -10.91 -8.51 0.81
C ASP A 73 -9.71 -8.47 1.77
N THR A 74 -9.18 -7.27 2.00
CA THR A 74 -7.89 -7.06 2.63
C THR A 74 -8.05 -6.30 3.94
N GLU A 75 -7.39 -6.78 4.98
CA GLU A 75 -7.25 -6.09 6.26
C GLU A 75 -5.78 -5.95 6.60
N PHE A 76 -5.39 -4.79 7.09
CA PHE A 76 -4.03 -4.55 7.56
C PHE A 76 -4.05 -3.69 8.82
N PHE A 77 -3.10 -3.96 9.70
CA PHE A 77 -2.74 -3.02 10.76
C PHE A 77 -1.79 -1.99 10.17
N ILE A 78 -2.10 -0.72 10.36
CA ILE A 78 -1.28 0.41 9.95
C ILE A 78 -0.96 1.26 11.16
N LYS A 79 0.28 1.72 11.23
CA LYS A 79 0.78 2.67 12.21
C LYS A 79 1.45 3.81 11.46
N TRP A 80 1.30 5.02 11.96
CA TRP A 80 1.95 6.21 11.42
C TRP A 80 2.66 6.98 12.53
N GLU A 81 3.27 8.09 12.18
CA GLU A 81 3.77 9.08 13.15
C GLU A 81 2.99 10.39 12.99
N GLY A 82 2.89 11.21 14.04
CA GLY A 82 2.21 12.50 13.94
C GLY A 82 0.72 12.42 13.59
N GLN A 83 0.24 13.40 12.82
CA GLN A 83 -1.16 13.53 12.41
C GLN A 83 -1.44 12.65 11.19
N TRP A 84 -2.61 11.98 11.17
CA TRP A 84 -3.08 11.30 9.97
C TRP A 84 -3.69 12.31 8.98
N ASP A 85 -3.07 12.43 7.81
CA ASP A 85 -3.57 13.17 6.66
C ASP A 85 -3.54 12.30 5.41
N ILE A 86 -4.16 12.72 4.32
CA ILE A 86 -4.04 12.07 3.01
C ILE A 86 -4.19 13.14 1.93
N PHE A 87 -3.23 13.19 1.03
CA PHE A 87 -3.24 14.12 -0.11
C PHE A 87 -3.31 13.30 -1.38
N PHE A 88 -4.42 13.39 -2.10
CA PHE A 88 -4.57 12.71 -3.38
C PHE A 88 -3.86 13.49 -4.48
N ASP A 89 -2.92 12.83 -5.16
CA ASP A 89 -2.12 13.36 -6.27
C ASP A 89 -2.69 12.92 -7.64
N GLU A 90 -3.71 12.07 -7.63
CA GLU A 90 -4.33 11.49 -8.83
C GLU A 90 -5.83 11.23 -8.64
N ASP A 91 -6.57 11.34 -9.75
CA ASP A 91 -7.97 10.95 -9.84
C ASP A 91 -8.18 9.43 -9.88
N LEU A 92 -9.29 8.96 -9.29
CA LEU A 92 -9.59 7.52 -9.21
C LEU A 92 -9.67 6.82 -10.58
N GLU A 93 -10.25 7.46 -11.58
CA GLU A 93 -10.37 6.87 -12.92
C GLU A 93 -9.02 6.80 -13.65
N VAL A 94 -8.14 7.77 -13.39
CA VAL A 94 -6.76 7.75 -13.90
C VAL A 94 -6.00 6.60 -13.24
N ALA A 95 -6.15 6.43 -11.92
CA ALA A 95 -5.51 5.34 -11.18
C ALA A 95 -5.94 3.96 -11.72
N LYS A 96 -7.25 3.75 -11.93
CA LYS A 96 -7.77 2.51 -12.52
C LYS A 96 -7.17 2.24 -13.91
N SER A 97 -7.20 3.26 -14.78
CA SER A 97 -6.66 3.17 -16.15
C SER A 97 -5.15 2.88 -16.16
N ALA A 98 -4.39 3.45 -15.23
CA ALA A 98 -2.96 3.20 -15.10
C ALA A 98 -2.67 1.77 -14.65
N ILE A 99 -3.45 1.24 -13.70
CA ILE A 99 -3.29 -0.13 -13.22
C ILE A 99 -3.66 -1.16 -14.29
N GLU A 100 -4.63 -0.89 -15.17
CA GLU A 100 -4.97 -1.81 -16.26
C GLU A 100 -3.82 -2.02 -17.27
N LYS A 101 -2.94 -1.02 -17.41
CA LYS A 101 -1.77 -1.06 -18.32
C LYS A 101 -0.52 -1.67 -17.68
N GLU A 102 -0.67 -2.33 -16.54
CA GLU A 102 0.41 -2.77 -15.66
C GLU A 102 1.60 -3.45 -16.36
N ALA A 103 1.38 -4.24 -17.40
CA ALA A 103 2.45 -4.97 -18.10
C ALA A 103 3.51 -4.04 -18.72
N GLU A 104 3.20 -2.76 -18.88
CA GLU A 104 4.03 -1.73 -19.52
C GLU A 104 4.39 -0.59 -18.56
N ASP A 105 4.10 -0.73 -17.26
CA ASP A 105 4.25 0.37 -16.31
C ASP A 105 5.72 0.78 -16.04
N GLY A 106 6.66 -0.11 -16.34
CA GLY A 106 8.10 0.13 -16.16
C GLY A 106 8.55 0.12 -14.70
N PHE A 107 7.74 -0.42 -13.79
CA PHE A 107 8.07 -0.52 -12.37
C PHE A 107 8.90 -1.77 -12.08
N GLU A 108 9.95 -1.59 -11.28
CA GLU A 108 10.71 -2.71 -10.75
C GLU A 108 9.91 -3.45 -9.67
N TRP A 109 9.83 -4.77 -9.80
CA TRP A 109 9.22 -5.64 -8.81
C TRP A 109 10.17 -5.91 -7.66
N ILE A 110 9.83 -5.42 -6.47
CA ILE A 110 10.56 -5.76 -5.26
C ILE A 110 9.93 -7.01 -4.64
N LYS A 111 10.66 -8.12 -4.71
CA LYS A 111 10.26 -9.37 -4.07
C LYS A 111 10.45 -9.24 -2.56
N VAL A 112 9.37 -9.42 -1.81
CA VAL A 112 9.47 -9.70 -0.38
C VAL A 112 10.15 -11.06 -0.25
N LYS A 113 11.29 -11.12 0.45
CA LYS A 113 12.04 -12.36 0.68
C LYS A 113 11.62 -12.92 2.03
N TYR A 114 11.26 -14.20 2.07
CA TYR A 114 11.06 -14.88 3.34
C TYR A 114 12.41 -15.24 3.94
N ILE A 115 12.49 -15.32 5.27
CA ILE A 115 13.70 -15.79 5.97
C ILE A 115 14.10 -17.19 5.47
N GLU A 116 13.13 -18.01 5.10
CA GLU A 116 13.34 -19.35 4.52
C GLU A 116 14.02 -19.32 3.14
N ASP A 117 13.93 -18.20 2.41
CA ASP A 117 14.61 -17.99 1.12
C ASP A 117 16.05 -17.46 1.28
N MET A 118 16.47 -17.17 2.51
CA MET A 118 17.82 -16.69 2.81
C MET A 118 18.70 -17.89 3.16
N GLU A 119 19.61 -18.27 2.27
CA GLU A 119 20.70 -19.20 2.61
C GLU A 119 21.54 -18.56 3.73
N LEU A 120 21.57 -19.22 4.89
CA LEU A 120 22.37 -18.84 6.07
C LEU A 120 23.85 -19.22 5.91
#